data_AF-A0A2J6QKN9-F1
#
_entry.id   AF-A0A2J6QKN9-F1
#
_cell.length_a   1.000
_cell.length_b   1.000
_cell.length_c   1.000
_cell.angle_alpha   90.00
_cell.angle_beta   90.00
_cell.angle_gamma   90.00
#
_symmetry.space_group_name_H-M   'P 1'
#
loop_
_entity.id
_entity.type
_entity.pdbx_description
1 polymer ?
#
loop_
_entity_poly.entity_id
_entity_poly.type
_entity_poly.pdbx_seq_one_letter_code
_entity_poly.pdbx_strand_id
1 'polypeptide(L)'
;MDINSGQREARLNVPMEGDEGFQEALLEALKDLPTEQSVVVVPQPEGETEQEESKPAMRDQVPISPPVYESAGKVIPPPPTSGDEISTFQAALIFIKTEARLFDKALDDLSDLAHDIYYGLEIAKDAPVMEKLLCLIIGSGSEKYPAKEKSRDRKAASIIASAVQNNPTALKEIGNLWKMLVYPTCGGELYEGKSAGKKDSISILRNRLGREKDPQTLKAKVTAISGLLKEPVIRKDFLDKGGMEILLAIFLKKGVDFDIVRKKVLELVNDNFLDEGMGAELRLWPKMPVNEGKLCRTKGRMLEDGCWEFHVDSFFRERQNALWAGEFVRKLKERRAEWGDSIRDREL
;
A
#
# COMPACT_ATOMS: atom_id res chain seq x y z
N MET A 1 -16.38 -8.38 -6.35
CA MET A 1 -16.46 -7.29 -5.37
C MET A 1 -15.07 -6.72 -5.28
N ASP A 2 -14.90 -5.52 -5.78
CA ASP A 2 -13.64 -4.81 -5.69
C ASP A 2 -13.47 -4.32 -4.24
N ILE A 3 -12.39 -4.78 -3.59
CA ILE A 3 -12.10 -4.57 -2.17
C ILE A 3 -11.72 -3.10 -1.91
N ASN A 4 -11.26 -2.37 -2.92
CA ASN A 4 -10.82 -0.98 -2.78
C ASN A 4 -11.96 0.03 -2.99
N SER A 5 -12.91 -0.28 -3.88
CA SER A 5 -14.06 0.58 -4.17
C SER A 5 -15.35 0.17 -3.46
N GLY A 6 -15.38 -1.03 -2.88
CA GLY A 6 -16.60 -1.62 -2.30
C GLY A 6 -17.67 -1.97 -3.33
N GLN A 7 -17.39 -1.81 -4.62
CA GLN A 7 -18.37 -2.04 -5.68
C GLN A 7 -18.49 -3.53 -6.01
N ARG A 8 -19.73 -4.01 -6.08
CA ARG A 8 -20.05 -5.33 -6.63
C ARG A 8 -20.16 -5.18 -8.14
N GLU A 9 -19.14 -5.65 -8.89
CA GLU A 9 -19.28 -5.83 -10.33
C GLU A 9 -20.45 -6.79 -10.60
N ALA A 10 -21.45 -6.29 -11.34
CA ALA A 10 -22.51 -7.14 -11.86
C ALA A 10 -21.89 -8.11 -12.85
N ARG A 11 -21.97 -9.41 -12.56
CA ARG A 11 -21.69 -10.44 -13.57
C ARG A 11 -22.74 -10.28 -14.66
N LEU A 12 -22.37 -9.65 -15.77
CA LEU A 12 -23.19 -9.65 -16.97
C LEU A 12 -23.30 -11.12 -17.40
N ASN A 13 -24.49 -11.69 -17.33
CA ASN A 13 -24.76 -13.04 -17.77
C ASN A 13 -24.75 -13.01 -19.30
N VAL A 14 -23.58 -13.16 -19.91
CA VAL A 14 -23.45 -13.33 -21.37
C VAL A 14 -23.95 -14.74 -21.66
N PRO A 15 -25.08 -14.92 -22.36
CA PRO A 15 -25.52 -16.26 -22.76
C PRO A 15 -24.45 -16.83 -23.68
N MET A 16 -23.92 -18.01 -23.34
CA MET A 16 -23.09 -18.78 -24.27
C MET A 16 -24.01 -19.31 -25.37
N GLU A 17 -23.63 -19.13 -26.64
CA GLU A 17 -24.30 -19.81 -27.76
C GLU A 17 -24.20 -21.33 -27.56
N GLY A 18 -25.34 -21.98 -27.32
CA GLY A 18 -25.44 -23.45 -27.13
C GLY A 18 -26.43 -23.94 -26.07
N ASP A 19 -27.06 -23.06 -25.28
CA ASP A 19 -27.90 -23.42 -24.12
C ASP A 19 -29.39 -23.72 -24.42
N GLU A 20 -29.73 -24.07 -25.67
CA GLU A 20 -31.13 -24.39 -26.04
C GLU A 20 -31.69 -25.61 -25.30
N GLY A 21 -30.84 -26.53 -24.84
CA GLY A 21 -31.25 -27.71 -24.08
C GLY A 21 -31.53 -27.48 -22.59
N PHE A 22 -31.05 -26.38 -22.00
CA PHE A 22 -31.18 -26.13 -20.54
C PHE A 22 -32.49 -25.41 -20.21
N GLN A 23 -33.03 -24.62 -21.14
CA GLN A 23 -34.28 -23.88 -20.95
C GLN A 23 -35.53 -24.78 -20.91
N GLU A 24 -35.57 -25.85 -21.71
CA GLU A 24 -36.68 -26.82 -21.66
C GLU A 24 -36.67 -27.65 -20.37
N ALA A 25 -35.50 -28.07 -19.90
CA ALA A 25 -35.38 -28.81 -18.64
C ALA A 25 -35.78 -27.95 -17.41
N LEU A 26 -35.50 -26.65 -17.45
CA LEU A 26 -35.89 -25.71 -16.39
C LEU A 26 -37.40 -25.43 -16.39
N LEU A 27 -38.03 -25.34 -17.58
CA LEU A 27 -39.48 -25.15 -17.73
C LEU A 27 -40.27 -26.37 -17.24
N GLU A 28 -39.76 -27.58 -17.45
CA GLU A 28 -40.39 -28.81 -16.97
C GLU A 28 -40.27 -28.94 -15.44
N ALA A 29 -39.13 -28.52 -14.86
CA ALA A 29 -38.91 -28.53 -13.41
C ALA A 29 -39.74 -27.48 -12.63
N LEU A 30 -40.27 -26.47 -13.31
CA LEU A 30 -41.09 -25.41 -12.71
C LEU A 30 -42.61 -25.72 -12.72
N LYS A 31 -43.05 -26.79 -13.42
CA LYS A 31 -44.47 -27.18 -13.47
C LYS A 31 -45.02 -27.80 -12.18
N ASP A 32 -44.14 -28.37 -11.34
CA ASP A 32 -44.54 -29.14 -10.15
C ASP A 32 -44.40 -28.37 -8.82
N LEU A 33 -44.21 -27.04 -8.85
CA LEU A 33 -44.20 -26.22 -7.65
C LEU A 33 -45.63 -25.75 -7.29
N PRO A 34 -46.16 -26.08 -6.09
CA PRO A 34 -47.45 -25.54 -5.65
C PRO A 34 -47.34 -24.03 -5.42
N THR A 35 -48.00 -23.24 -6.27
CA THR A 35 -48.13 -21.79 -6.10
C THR A 35 -49.32 -21.47 -5.19
N GLU A 36 -49.08 -21.42 -3.88
CA GLU A 36 -49.95 -20.71 -2.94
C GLU A 36 -49.61 -19.21 -3.00
N GLN A 37 -50.31 -18.45 -3.86
CA GLN A 37 -50.31 -16.99 -3.83
C GLN A 37 -51.63 -16.49 -3.24
N SER A 38 -51.63 -16.17 -1.95
CA SER A 38 -52.72 -15.38 -1.35
C SER A 38 -52.48 -13.89 -1.65
N VAL A 39 -53.13 -13.39 -2.70
CA VAL A 39 -53.18 -11.96 -3.00
C VAL A 39 -54.35 -11.37 -2.20
N VAL A 40 -54.03 -10.63 -1.13
CA VAL A 40 -55.01 -9.79 -0.43
C VAL A 40 -55.10 -8.45 -1.17
N VAL A 41 -56.14 -8.30 -1.98
CA VAL A 41 -56.51 -7.01 -2.59
C VAL A 41 -57.20 -6.17 -1.52
N VAL A 42 -56.52 -5.13 -1.04
CA VAL A 42 -57.12 -4.09 -0.20
C VAL A 42 -57.83 -3.09 -1.13
N PRO A 43 -59.16 -2.90 -1.03
CA PRO A 43 -59.85 -1.88 -1.80
C PRO A 43 -59.39 -0.51 -1.32
N GLN A 44 -58.78 0.28 -2.21
CA GLN A 44 -58.66 1.72 -1.99
C GLN A 44 -60.02 2.36 -2.24
N PRO A 45 -60.57 3.15 -1.31
CA PRO A 45 -61.80 3.88 -1.56
C PRO A 45 -61.52 5.01 -2.55
N GLU A 46 -62.19 4.98 -3.69
CA GLU A 46 -62.38 6.14 -4.56
C GLU A 46 -63.34 7.10 -3.85
N GLY A 47 -62.90 8.35 -3.64
CA GLY A 47 -63.74 9.35 -2.99
C GLY A 47 -63.04 10.69 -2.78
N GLU A 48 -63.25 11.55 -3.77
CA GLU A 48 -63.44 13.01 -3.63
C GLU A 48 -62.20 13.93 -3.59
N THR A 49 -62.05 14.61 -4.73
CA THR A 49 -61.37 15.88 -4.97
C THR A 49 -61.75 16.97 -3.97
N GLU A 50 -60.77 17.48 -3.24
CA GLU A 50 -60.77 18.87 -2.78
C GLU A 50 -59.41 19.53 -3.11
N GLN A 51 -59.50 20.72 -3.69
CA GLN A 51 -58.40 21.55 -4.15
C GLN A 51 -57.70 22.17 -2.93
N GLU A 52 -56.40 21.90 -2.73
CA GLU A 52 -55.54 22.74 -1.90
C GLU A 52 -54.32 23.21 -2.69
N GLU A 53 -54.02 24.48 -2.45
CA GLU A 53 -53.10 25.36 -3.17
C GLU A 53 -51.71 24.77 -3.45
N SER A 54 -51.17 25.14 -4.60
CA SER A 54 -49.80 24.80 -5.03
C SER A 54 -48.75 25.40 -4.10
N LYS A 55 -48.43 24.69 -3.01
CA LYS A 55 -47.17 24.88 -2.29
C LYS A 55 -46.04 24.31 -3.15
N PRO A 56 -44.94 25.06 -3.40
CA PRO A 56 -43.81 24.52 -4.15
C PRO A 56 -43.27 23.29 -3.43
N ALA A 57 -43.03 22.22 -4.20
CA ALA A 57 -42.47 20.98 -3.70
C ALA A 57 -41.16 21.29 -2.95
N MET A 58 -40.99 20.64 -1.79
CA MET A 58 -39.82 20.71 -0.91
C MET A 58 -38.55 20.09 -1.54
N ARG A 59 -38.45 20.10 -2.88
CA ARG A 59 -37.33 19.55 -3.65
C ARG A 59 -36.31 20.63 -4.07
N ASP A 60 -36.67 21.91 -3.92
CA ASP A 60 -35.84 23.05 -4.32
C ASP A 60 -35.12 23.74 -3.15
N GLN A 61 -35.18 23.17 -1.94
CA GLN A 61 -34.46 23.70 -0.79
C GLN A 61 -33.52 22.64 -0.22
N VAL A 62 -32.23 22.99 -0.26
CA VAL A 62 -31.06 22.19 0.16
C VAL A 62 -30.51 21.29 -0.96
N PRO A 63 -29.33 21.61 -1.53
CA PRO A 63 -28.50 20.61 -2.19
C PRO A 63 -28.11 19.59 -1.12
N ILE A 64 -28.89 18.52 -0.99
CA ILE A 64 -28.53 17.36 -0.18
C ILE A 64 -27.40 16.70 -0.95
N SER A 65 -26.19 17.19 -0.72
CA SER A 65 -24.99 16.43 -1.03
C SER A 65 -25.08 15.21 -0.11
N PRO A 66 -25.29 13.99 -0.63
CA PRO A 66 -25.32 12.81 0.22
C PRO A 66 -24.02 12.77 1.03
N PRO A 67 -24.08 12.43 2.33
CA PRO A 67 -22.87 12.35 3.14
C PRO A 67 -21.87 11.44 2.46
N VAL A 68 -20.61 11.87 2.42
CA VAL A 68 -19.51 11.11 1.82
C VAL A 68 -19.47 9.75 2.51
N TYR A 69 -19.85 8.71 1.78
CA TYR A 69 -19.84 7.34 2.28
C TYR A 69 -18.39 6.92 2.53
N GLU A 70 -18.01 6.68 3.79
CA GLU A 70 -16.71 6.11 4.13
C GLU A 70 -16.70 4.64 3.73
N SER A 71 -16.04 4.33 2.61
CA SER A 71 -16.00 2.98 2.02
C SER A 71 -15.44 1.90 2.96
N ALA A 72 -14.60 2.28 3.93
CA ALA A 72 -13.97 1.36 4.87
C ALA A 72 -14.89 0.90 6.02
N GLY A 73 -16.01 1.59 6.26
CA GLY A 73 -16.82 1.37 7.46
C GLY A 73 -16.10 1.72 8.76
N LYS A 74 -16.83 1.73 9.88
CA LYS A 74 -16.25 1.99 11.20
C LYS A 74 -15.48 0.76 11.67
N VAL A 75 -14.17 0.90 11.89
CA VAL A 75 -13.34 -0.14 12.52
C VAL A 75 -13.77 -0.29 13.99
N ILE A 76 -14.27 -1.47 14.35
CA ILE A 76 -14.82 -1.77 15.67
C ILE A 76 -13.72 -2.42 16.52
N PRO A 77 -13.59 -2.07 17.81
CA PRO A 77 -12.68 -2.77 18.70
C PRO A 77 -13.04 -4.26 18.82
N PRO A 78 -12.04 -5.13 19.11
CA PRO A 78 -12.28 -6.53 19.38
C PRO A 78 -13.23 -6.69 20.59
N PRO A 79 -13.95 -7.82 20.67
CA PRO A 79 -14.93 -8.05 21.73
C PRO A 79 -14.27 -8.01 23.12
N PRO A 80 -15.01 -7.64 24.18
CA PRO A 80 -14.47 -7.49 25.53
C PRO A 80 -13.91 -8.79 26.15
N THR A 81 -14.19 -9.95 25.56
CA THR A 81 -13.55 -11.23 25.92
C THR A 81 -12.06 -11.25 25.58
N SER A 82 -11.58 -10.35 24.73
CA SER A 82 -10.18 -10.17 24.34
C SER A 82 -9.38 -9.28 25.31
N GLY A 83 -9.81 -9.16 26.58
CA GLY A 83 -9.20 -8.25 27.57
C GLY A 83 -7.68 -8.40 27.73
N ASP A 84 -7.17 -9.61 27.60
CA ASP A 84 -5.73 -9.90 27.67
C ASP A 84 -4.96 -9.34 26.45
N GLU A 85 -5.57 -9.35 25.26
CA GLU A 85 -4.96 -8.80 24.04
C GLU A 85 -4.92 -7.27 24.08
N ILE A 86 -6.02 -6.62 24.47
CA ILE A 86 -6.11 -5.14 24.55
C ILE A 86 -5.09 -4.60 25.55
N SER A 87 -4.97 -5.24 26.72
CA SER A 87 -3.99 -4.84 27.75
C SER A 87 -2.55 -5.08 27.29
N THR A 88 -2.29 -6.21 26.64
CA THR A 88 -0.98 -6.52 26.03
C THR A 88 -0.60 -5.49 24.97
N PHE A 89 -1.53 -5.13 24.10
CA PHE A 89 -1.34 -4.11 23.06
C PHE A 89 -1.00 -2.74 23.65
N GLN A 90 -1.79 -2.27 24.61
CA GLN A 90 -1.57 -0.98 25.27
C GLN A 90 -0.20 -0.94 25.98
N ALA A 91 0.18 -2.02 26.67
CA ALA A 91 1.49 -2.14 27.30
C ALA A 91 2.62 -2.10 26.26
N ALA A 92 2.46 -2.80 25.13
CA ALA A 92 3.43 -2.81 24.05
C ALA A 92 3.65 -1.42 23.44
N LEU A 93 2.57 -0.65 23.17
CA LEU A 93 2.68 0.74 22.71
C LEU A 93 3.48 1.59 23.71
N ILE A 94 3.19 1.49 25.01
CA ILE A 94 3.91 2.23 26.06
C ILE A 94 5.39 1.85 26.09
N PHE A 95 5.71 0.55 26.01
CA PHE A 95 7.09 0.08 26.07
C PHE A 95 7.92 0.51 24.85
N ILE A 96 7.30 0.59 23.66
CA ILE A 96 7.98 1.13 22.47
C ILE A 96 8.20 2.64 22.60
N LYS A 97 7.18 3.40 23.00
CA LYS A 97 7.27 4.87 23.20
C LYS A 97 8.38 5.26 24.17
N THR A 98 8.41 4.58 25.32
CA THR A 98 9.28 4.90 26.45
C THR A 98 10.62 4.18 26.41
N GLU A 99 10.86 3.33 25.41
CA GLU A 99 12.03 2.47 25.33
C GLU A 99 12.25 1.70 26.65
N ALA A 100 11.17 1.09 27.16
CA ALA A 100 11.19 0.36 28.43
C ALA A 100 11.92 -0.98 28.31
N ARG A 101 12.25 -1.60 29.46
CA ARG A 101 13.03 -2.87 29.53
C ARG A 101 12.47 -3.98 28.63
N LEU A 102 11.15 -4.03 28.42
CA LEU A 102 10.44 -5.03 27.63
C LEU A 102 10.26 -4.64 26.14
N PHE A 103 11.04 -3.70 25.61
CA PHE A 103 10.97 -3.23 24.23
C PHE A 103 10.98 -4.36 23.17
N ASP A 104 11.86 -5.34 23.32
CA ASP A 104 11.95 -6.45 22.36
C ASP A 104 10.68 -7.32 22.35
N LYS A 105 10.12 -7.59 23.54
CA LYS A 105 8.86 -8.31 23.69
C LYS A 105 7.70 -7.48 23.14
N ALA A 106 7.70 -6.17 23.38
CA ALA A 106 6.67 -5.26 22.85
C ALA A 106 6.66 -5.25 21.30
N LEU A 107 7.82 -5.37 20.65
CA LEU A 107 7.87 -5.55 19.20
C LEU A 107 7.29 -6.90 18.75
N ASP A 108 7.49 -7.98 19.52
CA ASP A 108 6.87 -9.27 19.24
C ASP A 108 5.34 -9.20 19.41
N ASP A 109 4.88 -8.67 20.54
CA ASP A 109 3.46 -8.47 20.84
C ASP A 109 2.76 -7.61 19.77
N LEU A 110 3.39 -6.51 19.32
CA LEU A 110 2.85 -5.69 18.22
C LEU A 110 2.89 -6.41 16.88
N SER A 111 3.93 -7.19 16.59
CA SER A 111 4.03 -7.94 15.33
C SER A 111 2.91 -8.97 15.22
N ASP A 112 2.56 -9.61 16.33
CA ASP A 112 1.48 -10.58 16.40
C ASP A 112 0.11 -9.90 16.26
N LEU A 113 -0.08 -8.68 16.75
CA LEU A 113 -1.38 -8.01 16.71
C LEU A 113 -1.61 -7.12 15.47
N ALA A 114 -0.55 -6.63 14.82
CA ALA A 114 -0.65 -5.62 13.76
C ALA A 114 -1.40 -6.06 12.49
N HIS A 115 -1.64 -7.37 12.30
CA HIS A 115 -2.41 -7.87 11.16
C HIS A 115 -3.93 -7.72 11.33
N ASP A 116 -4.40 -7.49 12.57
CA ASP A 116 -5.79 -7.16 12.83
C ASP A 116 -6.06 -5.69 12.45
N ILE A 117 -7.20 -5.45 11.82
CA ILE A 117 -7.54 -4.14 11.26
C ILE A 117 -7.66 -3.05 12.36
N TYR A 118 -8.13 -3.41 13.55
CA TYR A 118 -8.25 -2.48 14.68
C TYR A 118 -6.88 -2.16 15.26
N TYR A 119 -6.07 -3.17 15.60
CA TYR A 119 -4.75 -2.93 16.19
C TYR A 119 -3.80 -2.23 15.21
N GLY A 120 -3.86 -2.59 13.92
CA GLY A 120 -3.11 -1.89 12.86
C GLY A 120 -3.47 -0.41 12.76
N LEU A 121 -4.76 -0.07 12.88
CA LEU A 121 -5.22 1.32 12.90
C LEU A 121 -4.75 2.07 14.15
N GLU A 122 -4.83 1.45 15.33
CA GLU A 122 -4.38 2.09 16.57
C GLU A 122 -2.86 2.29 16.60
N ILE A 123 -2.06 1.41 16.00
CA ILE A 123 -0.63 1.65 15.77
C ILE A 123 -0.44 2.86 14.85
N ALA A 124 -1.17 2.94 13.74
CA ALA A 124 -1.04 4.00 12.75
C ALA A 124 -1.40 5.40 13.28
N LYS A 125 -2.36 5.49 14.22
CA LYS A 125 -2.72 6.75 14.89
C LYS A 125 -1.66 7.25 15.86
N ASP A 126 -0.80 6.35 16.35
CA ASP A 126 0.16 6.66 17.40
C ASP A 126 1.47 7.19 16.85
N ALA A 127 1.56 8.51 16.69
CA ALA A 127 2.72 9.15 16.06
C ALA A 127 4.07 8.81 16.72
N PRO A 128 4.22 8.82 18.07
CA PRO A 128 5.47 8.40 18.71
C PRO A 128 5.86 6.95 18.41
N VAL A 129 4.91 6.01 18.40
CA VAL A 129 5.20 4.61 18.04
C VAL A 129 5.60 4.51 16.57
N MET A 130 4.87 5.17 15.67
CA MET A 130 5.18 5.20 14.24
C MET A 130 6.57 5.76 13.95
N GLU A 131 6.95 6.86 14.61
CA GLU A 131 8.30 7.44 14.48
C GLU A 131 9.38 6.45 14.93
N LYS A 132 9.18 5.75 16.06
CA LYS A 132 10.13 4.74 16.55
C LYS A 132 10.25 3.56 15.59
N LEU A 133 9.14 3.03 15.09
CA LEU A 133 9.14 1.95 14.10
C LEU A 133 9.85 2.37 12.81
N LEU A 134 9.57 3.58 12.32
CA LEU A 134 10.24 4.12 11.14
C LEU A 134 11.74 4.30 11.36
N CYS A 135 12.15 4.80 12.53
CA CYS A 135 13.55 4.91 12.91
C CYS A 135 14.26 3.55 12.88
N LEU A 136 13.62 2.48 13.37
CA LEU A 136 14.16 1.14 13.27
C LEU A 136 14.30 0.68 11.81
N ILE A 137 13.27 0.89 10.98
CA ILE A 137 13.26 0.51 9.55
C ILE A 137 14.39 1.18 8.77
N ILE A 138 14.61 2.48 8.97
CA ILE A 138 15.72 3.21 8.31
C ILE A 138 17.09 2.89 8.92
N GLY A 139 17.13 2.01 9.93
CA GLY A 139 18.34 1.50 10.57
C GLY A 139 18.90 2.44 11.65
N SER A 140 18.10 3.38 12.14
CA SER A 140 18.43 4.45 13.10
C SER A 140 17.75 4.25 14.46
N GLY A 141 17.91 3.06 15.08
CA GLY A 141 17.47 2.81 16.46
C GLY A 141 18.17 3.71 17.48
N SER A 142 17.79 3.61 18.75
CA SER A 142 18.44 4.37 19.83
C SER A 142 19.74 3.71 20.29
N GLU A 143 20.53 4.42 21.12
CA GLU A 143 21.71 3.83 21.77
C GLU A 143 21.34 2.61 22.62
N LYS A 144 20.18 2.67 23.30
CA LYS A 144 19.69 1.59 24.16
C LYS A 144 19.09 0.43 23.37
N TYR A 145 18.45 0.72 22.23
CA TYR A 145 17.86 -0.28 21.34
C TYR A 145 18.32 -0.07 19.89
N PRO A 146 19.55 -0.50 19.56
CA PRO A 146 20.06 -0.43 18.20
C PRO A 146 19.18 -1.22 17.22
N ALA A 147 18.95 -0.67 16.02
CA ALA A 147 18.00 -1.23 15.05
C ALA A 147 18.33 -2.64 14.56
N LYS A 148 19.63 -2.97 14.44
CA LYS A 148 20.09 -4.25 13.87
C LYS A 148 20.13 -5.40 14.86
N GLU A 149 20.17 -5.09 16.15
CA GLU A 149 20.17 -6.12 17.17
C GLU A 149 18.82 -6.82 17.21
N LYS A 150 18.83 -8.15 17.38
CA LYS A 150 17.62 -8.97 17.47
C LYS A 150 16.62 -8.76 16.32
N SER A 151 17.10 -8.30 15.16
CA SER A 151 16.30 -8.03 13.96
C SER A 151 15.15 -7.05 14.22
N ARG A 152 15.32 -6.06 15.11
CA ARG A 152 14.29 -5.08 15.45
C ARG A 152 13.80 -4.30 14.23
N ASP A 153 14.71 -3.97 13.31
CA ASP A 153 14.37 -3.32 12.05
C ASP A 153 13.48 -4.18 11.14
N ARG A 154 13.74 -5.49 11.07
CA ARG A 154 12.87 -6.44 10.39
C ARG A 154 11.49 -6.52 11.06
N LYS A 155 11.43 -6.63 12.39
CA LYS A 155 10.17 -6.66 13.15
C LYS A 155 9.37 -5.38 12.92
N ALA A 156 10.01 -4.22 13.02
CA ALA A 156 9.38 -2.93 12.77
C ALA A 156 8.83 -2.81 11.34
N ALA A 157 9.59 -3.28 10.35
CA ALA A 157 9.12 -3.33 8.97
C ALA A 157 7.90 -4.24 8.81
N SER A 158 7.90 -5.42 9.43
CA SER A 158 6.75 -6.32 9.42
C SER A 158 5.52 -5.70 10.10
N ILE A 159 5.68 -5.04 11.26
CA ILE A 159 4.58 -4.35 11.96
C ILE A 159 3.92 -3.33 11.05
N ILE A 160 4.70 -2.42 10.43
CA ILE A 160 4.13 -1.40 9.53
C ILE A 160 3.49 -2.05 8.31
N ALA A 161 4.14 -3.05 7.70
CA ALA A 161 3.60 -3.74 6.54
C ALA A 161 2.25 -4.41 6.84
N SER A 162 2.14 -5.10 7.97
CA SER A 162 0.89 -5.74 8.41
C SER A 162 -0.19 -4.71 8.74
N ALA A 163 0.17 -3.62 9.44
CA ALA A 163 -0.79 -2.60 9.86
C ALA A 163 -1.51 -1.92 8.69
N VAL A 164 -0.84 -1.76 7.55
CA VAL A 164 -1.42 -1.13 6.34
C VAL A 164 -1.99 -2.14 5.35
N GLN A 165 -1.69 -3.42 5.51
CA GLN A 165 -2.16 -4.45 4.59
C GLN A 165 -3.68 -4.59 4.69
N ASN A 166 -4.38 -4.34 3.58
CA ASN A 166 -5.84 -4.34 3.53
C ASN A 166 -6.50 -3.39 4.56
N ASN A 167 -5.79 -2.34 4.98
CA ASN A 167 -6.25 -1.38 5.98
C ASN A 167 -6.07 0.06 5.47
N PRO A 168 -6.94 0.52 4.55
CA PRO A 168 -6.82 1.85 3.97
C PRO A 168 -6.97 2.97 5.01
N THR A 169 -7.73 2.72 6.09
CA THR A 169 -7.89 3.69 7.19
C THR A 169 -6.58 3.90 7.95
N ALA A 170 -5.87 2.82 8.30
CA ALA A 170 -4.54 2.93 8.93
C ALA A 170 -3.55 3.65 8.01
N LEU A 171 -3.54 3.29 6.73
CA LEU A 171 -2.67 3.93 5.75
C LEU A 171 -2.93 5.46 5.65
N LYS A 172 -4.20 5.86 5.64
CA LYS A 172 -4.60 7.28 5.62
C LYS A 172 -4.13 8.03 6.86
N GLU A 173 -4.20 7.41 8.05
CA GLU A 173 -3.66 8.01 9.27
C GLU A 173 -2.14 8.20 9.22
N ILE A 174 -1.41 7.25 8.66
CA ILE A 174 0.03 7.42 8.43
C ILE A 174 0.28 8.58 7.45
N GLY A 175 -0.54 8.70 6.40
CA GLY A 175 -0.53 9.84 5.48
C GLY A 175 -0.70 11.20 6.18
N ASN A 176 -1.64 11.28 7.12
CA ASN A 176 -1.87 12.49 7.95
C ASN A 176 -0.63 12.85 8.78
N LEU A 177 0.08 11.85 9.30
CA LEU A 177 1.30 12.03 10.10
C LEU A 177 2.57 12.21 9.24
N TRP A 178 2.50 12.01 7.92
CA TRP A 178 3.67 11.85 7.06
C TRP A 178 4.66 13.02 7.11
N LYS A 179 4.17 14.27 7.21
CA LYS A 179 5.04 15.46 7.30
C LYS A 179 6.01 15.40 8.49
N MET A 180 5.58 14.78 9.59
CA MET A 180 6.45 14.52 10.74
C MET A 180 7.36 13.33 10.45
N LEU A 181 6.79 12.23 9.98
CA LEU A 181 7.50 10.95 9.80
C LEU A 181 8.58 10.99 8.72
N VAL A 182 8.42 11.80 7.67
CA VAL A 182 9.42 11.92 6.60
C VAL A 182 10.70 12.60 7.09
N TYR A 183 10.64 13.33 8.19
CA TYR A 183 11.80 13.90 8.88
C TYR A 183 11.83 13.41 10.34
N PRO A 184 12.16 12.14 10.59
CA PRO A 184 12.04 11.55 11.92
C PRO A 184 13.19 11.97 12.82
N THR A 185 12.93 12.11 14.11
CA THR A 185 13.95 12.40 15.13
C THR A 185 14.51 11.09 15.67
N CYS A 186 15.40 10.46 14.91
CA CYS A 186 16.02 9.22 15.33
C CYS A 186 17.21 9.48 16.25
N GLY A 187 17.32 8.72 17.35
CA GLY A 187 18.24 8.97 18.47
C GLY A 187 19.75 9.06 18.14
N GLY A 188 20.14 8.90 16.87
CA GLY A 188 21.52 9.10 16.39
C GLY A 188 21.82 10.49 15.81
N GLU A 189 20.83 11.38 15.64
CA GLU A 189 21.05 12.71 15.03
C GLU A 189 21.64 13.75 16.00
N LEU A 190 21.78 13.42 17.28
CA LEU A 190 22.45 14.29 18.26
C LEU A 190 23.97 14.40 18.04
N TYR A 191 24.58 13.52 17.24
CA TYR A 191 26.04 13.47 17.07
C TYR A 191 26.55 13.82 15.66
N GLU A 192 25.69 13.94 14.65
CA GLU A 192 26.10 14.40 13.32
C GLU A 192 25.88 15.92 13.18
N GLY A 193 26.77 16.70 13.79
CA GLY A 193 27.18 18.07 13.38
C GLY A 193 26.08 19.12 13.14
N LYS A 194 26.19 20.25 13.86
CA LYS A 194 25.38 21.49 13.79
C LYS A 194 25.28 22.20 12.42
N SER A 195 25.48 21.51 11.29
CA SER A 195 25.53 22.09 9.94
C SER A 195 24.69 21.34 8.89
N ALA A 196 24.13 20.17 9.18
CA ALA A 196 23.27 19.48 8.23
C ALA A 196 21.81 19.70 8.63
N GLY A 197 21.01 20.30 7.74
CA GLY A 197 19.56 20.41 7.95
C GLY A 197 18.92 19.05 8.22
N LYS A 198 17.68 19.07 8.72
CA LYS A 198 16.89 17.87 9.05
C LYS A 198 16.91 16.89 7.88
N LYS A 199 17.53 15.72 8.05
CA LYS A 199 17.65 14.71 6.98
C LYS A 199 16.31 13.98 6.84
N ASP A 200 15.88 13.76 5.61
CA ASP A 200 14.68 12.98 5.36
C ASP A 200 14.95 11.47 5.49
N SER A 201 13.89 10.70 5.77
CA SER A 201 13.94 9.25 6.00
C SER A 201 14.51 8.48 4.80
N ILE A 202 14.26 8.94 3.57
CA ILE A 202 14.73 8.33 2.32
C ILE A 202 16.25 8.52 2.19
N SER A 203 16.75 9.72 2.45
CA SER A 203 18.19 10.02 2.50
C SER A 203 18.92 9.23 3.59
N ILE A 204 18.33 9.09 4.78
CA ILE A 204 18.90 8.28 5.87
C ILE A 204 18.98 6.81 5.45
N LEU A 205 17.91 6.26 4.87
CA LEU A 205 17.86 4.89 4.38
C LEU A 205 18.92 4.65 3.28
N ARG A 206 19.03 5.57 2.31
CA ARG A 206 20.04 5.52 1.24
C ARG A 206 21.46 5.40 1.81
N ASN A 207 21.80 6.24 2.78
CA ASN A 207 23.13 6.25 3.41
C ASN A 207 23.44 4.97 4.20
N ARG A 208 22.40 4.30 4.72
CA ARG A 208 22.54 3.08 5.53
C ARG A 208 22.40 1.79 4.73
N LEU A 209 21.88 1.85 3.50
CA LEU A 209 21.63 0.68 2.64
C LEU A 209 22.89 -0.18 2.40
N GLY A 210 24.06 0.46 2.26
CA GLY A 210 25.33 -0.25 2.09
C GLY A 210 25.71 -1.11 3.31
N ARG A 211 25.21 -0.77 4.50
CA ARG A 211 25.46 -1.50 5.75
C ARG A 211 24.48 -2.66 5.95
N GLU A 212 23.39 -2.71 5.19
CA GLU A 212 22.41 -3.78 5.29
C GLU A 212 22.87 -5.00 4.48
N LYS A 213 22.97 -6.13 5.17
CA LYS A 213 23.49 -7.39 4.62
C LYS A 213 22.49 -8.54 4.73
N ASP A 214 21.44 -8.41 5.54
CA ASP A 214 20.42 -9.45 5.66
C ASP A 214 19.33 -9.29 4.58
N PRO A 215 19.18 -10.26 3.65
CA PRO A 215 18.15 -10.23 2.64
C PRO A 215 16.73 -10.24 3.21
N GLN A 216 16.48 -10.95 4.33
CA GLN A 216 15.14 -11.01 4.92
C GLN A 216 14.72 -9.66 5.49
N THR A 217 15.64 -8.98 6.15
CA THR A 217 15.44 -7.61 6.62
C THR A 217 15.16 -6.64 5.48
N LEU A 218 15.91 -6.69 4.38
CA LEU A 218 15.61 -5.84 3.21
C LEU A 218 14.26 -6.16 2.58
N LYS A 219 13.92 -7.45 2.42
CA LYS A 219 12.62 -7.85 1.89
C LYS A 219 11.48 -7.27 2.75
N ALA A 220 11.61 -7.32 4.08
CA ALA A 220 10.64 -6.73 4.99
C ALA A 220 10.54 -5.21 4.81
N LYS A 221 11.68 -4.50 4.73
CA LYS A 221 11.73 -3.05 4.49
C LYS A 221 11.07 -2.68 3.16
N VAL A 222 11.37 -3.40 2.08
CA VAL A 222 10.73 -3.19 0.76
C VAL A 222 9.23 -3.46 0.85
N THR A 223 8.80 -4.49 1.57
CA THR A 223 7.36 -4.79 1.75
C THR A 223 6.64 -3.67 2.49
N ALA A 224 7.23 -3.14 3.57
CA ALA A 224 6.68 -2.00 4.30
C ALA A 224 6.56 -0.76 3.41
N ILE A 225 7.62 -0.43 2.66
CA ILE A 225 7.61 0.68 1.69
C ILE A 225 6.50 0.46 0.65
N SER A 226 6.36 -0.76 0.11
CA SER A 226 5.33 -1.08 -0.89
C SER A 226 3.91 -0.79 -0.42
N GLY A 227 3.60 -1.06 0.86
CA GLY A 227 2.30 -0.74 1.44
C GLY A 227 2.12 0.77 1.65
N LEU A 228 3.15 1.45 2.16
CA LEU A 228 3.13 2.89 2.40
C LEU A 228 2.95 3.71 1.10
N LEU A 229 3.52 3.26 -0.02
CA LEU A 229 3.42 3.94 -1.31
C LEU A 229 2.02 3.93 -1.94
N LYS A 230 1.06 3.20 -1.35
CA LYS A 230 -0.34 3.28 -1.77
C LYS A 230 -0.95 4.63 -1.41
N GLU A 231 -0.44 5.30 -0.38
CA GLU A 231 -0.86 6.65 0.01
C GLU A 231 -0.21 7.72 -0.89
N PRO A 232 -0.98 8.57 -1.59
CA PRO A 232 -0.44 9.53 -2.56
C PRO A 232 0.60 10.50 -1.99
N VAL A 233 0.41 11.02 -0.77
CA VAL A 233 1.37 11.97 -0.18
C VAL A 233 2.73 11.32 0.07
N ILE A 234 2.73 10.05 0.49
CA ILE A 234 3.94 9.25 0.73
C ILE A 234 4.61 8.92 -0.59
N ARG A 235 3.82 8.47 -1.59
CA ARG A 235 4.31 8.12 -2.93
C ARG A 235 5.02 9.30 -3.60
N LYS A 236 4.40 10.48 -3.58
CA LYS A 236 4.99 11.70 -4.13
C LYS A 236 6.33 12.02 -3.47
N ASP A 237 6.36 12.06 -2.14
CA ASP A 237 7.57 12.36 -1.39
C ASP A 237 8.68 11.34 -1.62
N PHE A 238 8.32 10.06 -1.76
CA PHE A 238 9.26 8.99 -2.09
C PHE A 238 9.90 9.21 -3.47
N LEU A 239 9.10 9.54 -4.49
CA LEU A 239 9.61 9.84 -5.82
C LEU A 239 10.51 11.08 -5.82
N ASP A 240 10.06 12.17 -5.18
CA ASP A 240 10.77 13.45 -5.16
C ASP A 240 12.13 13.36 -4.42
N LYS A 241 12.23 12.46 -3.45
CA LYS A 241 13.47 12.23 -2.67
C LYS A 241 14.36 11.13 -3.24
N GLY A 242 14.08 10.65 -4.46
CA GLY A 242 14.89 9.67 -5.18
C GLY A 242 14.72 8.23 -4.69
N GLY A 243 13.52 7.88 -4.22
CA GLY A 243 13.20 6.52 -3.74
C GLY A 243 13.39 5.44 -4.79
N MET A 244 13.17 5.74 -6.08
CA MET A 244 13.42 4.78 -7.17
C MET A 244 14.90 4.39 -7.30
N GLU A 245 15.82 5.32 -7.02
CA GLU A 245 17.26 5.04 -7.03
C GLU A 245 17.63 4.06 -5.91
N ILE A 246 16.96 4.18 -4.75
CA ILE A 246 17.13 3.26 -3.62
C ILE A 246 16.65 1.85 -3.99
N LEU A 247 15.48 1.74 -4.62
CA LEU A 247 14.96 0.45 -5.06
C LEU A 247 15.88 -0.22 -6.07
N LEU A 248 16.38 0.53 -7.05
CA LEU A 248 17.36 0.00 -8.02
C LEU A 248 18.68 -0.37 -7.33
N ALA A 249 19.14 0.41 -6.36
CA ALA A 249 20.32 0.07 -5.56
C ALA A 249 20.13 -1.22 -4.73
N ILE A 250 18.94 -1.46 -4.20
CA ILE A 250 18.58 -2.72 -3.53
C ILE A 250 18.60 -3.88 -4.53
N PHE A 251 17.99 -3.71 -5.70
CA PHE A 251 17.97 -4.73 -6.76
C PHE A 251 19.39 -5.14 -7.19
N LEU A 252 20.30 -4.18 -7.26
CA LEU A 252 21.70 -4.37 -7.67
C LEU A 252 22.63 -4.93 -6.57
N LYS A 253 22.12 -5.21 -5.37
CA LYS A 253 22.93 -5.95 -4.37
C LYS A 253 23.37 -7.28 -4.94
N LYS A 254 24.56 -7.76 -4.56
CA LYS A 254 25.12 -9.02 -5.08
C LYS A 254 24.74 -10.20 -4.19
N GLY A 255 24.66 -11.39 -4.78
CA GLY A 255 24.37 -12.65 -4.08
C GLY A 255 23.01 -13.25 -4.48
N VAL A 256 22.93 -14.57 -4.49
CA VAL A 256 21.71 -15.34 -4.81
C VAL A 256 20.63 -15.19 -3.74
N ASP A 257 21.02 -15.04 -2.47
CA ASP A 257 20.08 -14.88 -1.37
C ASP A 257 19.25 -13.59 -1.47
N PHE A 258 19.68 -12.62 -2.30
CA PHE A 258 18.95 -11.40 -2.59
C PHE A 258 17.89 -11.56 -3.69
N ASP A 259 17.75 -12.73 -4.33
CA ASP A 259 16.73 -12.94 -5.38
C ASP A 259 15.32 -12.72 -4.85
N ILE A 260 15.05 -13.11 -3.60
CA ILE A 260 13.77 -12.82 -2.92
C ILE A 260 13.51 -11.32 -2.77
N VAL A 261 14.57 -10.53 -2.62
CA VAL A 261 14.51 -9.07 -2.48
C VAL A 261 14.33 -8.44 -3.84
N ARG A 262 15.08 -8.89 -4.86
CA ARG A 262 14.94 -8.43 -6.25
C ARG A 262 13.52 -8.63 -6.76
N LYS A 263 12.96 -9.83 -6.57
CA LYS A 263 11.57 -10.11 -6.90
C LYS A 263 10.63 -9.14 -6.19
N LYS A 264 10.84 -8.92 -4.88
CA LYS A 264 9.98 -8.01 -4.10
C LYS A 264 10.09 -6.54 -4.54
N VAL A 265 11.26 -6.10 -4.98
CA VAL A 265 11.45 -4.76 -5.57
C VAL A 265 10.64 -4.63 -6.85
N LEU A 266 10.71 -5.62 -7.75
CA LEU A 266 9.95 -5.55 -9.01
C LEU A 266 8.43 -5.64 -8.78
N GLU A 267 7.98 -6.46 -7.83
CA GLU A 267 6.58 -6.48 -7.37
C GLU A 267 6.15 -5.10 -6.86
N LEU A 268 6.91 -4.48 -5.96
CA LEU A 268 6.61 -3.14 -5.45
C LEU A 268 6.45 -2.13 -6.59
N VAL A 269 7.39 -2.13 -7.54
CA VAL A 269 7.37 -1.18 -8.65
C VAL A 269 6.19 -1.42 -9.57
N ASN A 270 5.89 -2.69 -9.88
CA ASN A 270 4.69 -3.05 -10.65
C ASN A 270 3.43 -2.54 -9.95
N ASP A 271 3.25 -2.89 -8.69
CA ASP A 271 2.01 -2.64 -7.94
C ASP A 271 1.75 -1.15 -7.72
N ASN A 272 2.78 -0.31 -7.68
CA ASN A 272 2.64 1.11 -7.35
C ASN A 272 2.78 2.06 -8.55
N PHE A 273 3.39 1.61 -9.65
CA PHE A 273 3.72 2.50 -10.78
C PHE A 273 3.38 1.97 -12.17
N LEU A 274 3.27 0.64 -12.37
CA LEU A 274 3.10 0.07 -13.72
C LEU A 274 1.76 -0.64 -13.94
N ASP A 275 1.10 -1.10 -12.88
CA ASP A 275 -0.11 -1.92 -12.94
C ASP A 275 -1.32 -1.23 -12.29
N GLU A 276 -2.17 -0.62 -13.13
CA GLU A 276 -3.37 0.09 -12.69
C GLU A 276 -4.34 -0.82 -11.93
N GLY A 277 -4.43 -2.10 -12.30
CA GLY A 277 -5.28 -3.08 -11.62
C GLY A 277 -4.82 -3.37 -10.18
N MET A 278 -3.56 -3.10 -9.86
CA MET A 278 -3.01 -3.19 -8.51
C MET A 278 -3.07 -1.84 -7.77
N GLY A 279 -3.66 -0.81 -8.37
CA GLY A 279 -3.77 0.54 -7.80
C GLY A 279 -2.59 1.47 -8.12
N ALA A 280 -1.83 1.19 -9.19
CA ALA A 280 -0.80 2.11 -9.64
C ALA A 280 -1.40 3.37 -10.28
N GLU A 281 -0.88 4.53 -9.90
CA GLU A 281 -1.17 5.78 -10.60
C GLU A 281 -0.19 5.91 -11.76
N LEU A 282 -0.69 5.69 -12.98
CA LEU A 282 0.11 5.69 -14.19
C LEU A 282 0.73 7.08 -14.44
N ARG A 283 1.84 7.09 -15.20
CA ARG A 283 2.61 8.30 -15.59
C ARG A 283 3.36 9.01 -14.45
N LEU A 284 3.31 8.51 -13.22
CA LEU A 284 4.18 9.02 -12.15
C LEU A 284 5.64 8.58 -12.33
N TRP A 285 5.85 7.35 -12.81
CA TRP A 285 7.16 6.76 -13.09
C TRP A 285 6.98 5.56 -14.03
N PRO A 286 7.92 5.25 -14.95
CA PRO A 286 9.13 6.01 -15.35
C PRO A 286 8.90 7.46 -15.83
N LYS A 287 9.98 8.27 -15.88
CA LYS A 287 9.92 9.67 -16.37
C LYS A 287 10.90 9.97 -17.50
N MET A 288 12.02 9.25 -17.58
CA MET A 288 13.13 9.47 -18.53
C MET A 288 13.05 8.48 -19.70
N PRO A 289 13.72 8.75 -20.82
CA PRO A 289 13.96 7.71 -21.84
C PRO A 289 14.93 6.65 -21.31
N VAL A 290 15.01 5.52 -22.03
CA VAL A 290 15.99 4.46 -21.73
C VAL A 290 17.40 5.00 -21.96
N ASN A 291 18.29 4.78 -20.99
CA ASN A 291 19.68 5.18 -21.07
C ASN A 291 20.53 4.13 -21.80
N GLU A 292 21.62 4.58 -22.42
CA GLU A 292 22.59 3.67 -23.02
C GLU A 292 23.24 2.75 -21.97
N GLY A 293 23.51 1.49 -22.33
CA GLY A 293 24.10 0.52 -21.40
C GLY A 293 25.49 0.93 -20.85
N LYS A 294 26.29 1.70 -21.60
CA LYS A 294 27.59 2.23 -21.12
C LYS A 294 27.40 3.19 -19.95
N LEU A 295 26.37 4.00 -20.02
CA LEU A 295 26.01 5.02 -19.04
C LEU A 295 25.46 4.35 -17.77
N CYS A 296 24.66 3.29 -17.93
CA CYS A 296 24.16 2.48 -16.82
C CYS A 296 25.23 1.64 -16.10
N ARG A 297 26.41 1.46 -16.71
CA ARG A 297 27.59 0.87 -16.05
C ARG A 297 28.46 1.91 -15.34
N THR A 298 28.23 3.20 -15.56
CA THR A 298 29.04 4.28 -14.99
C THR A 298 28.63 4.56 -13.55
N LYS A 299 29.60 4.55 -12.63
CA LYS A 299 29.37 4.90 -11.22
C LYS A 299 28.82 6.31 -11.12
N GLY A 300 27.77 6.49 -10.31
CA GLY A 300 27.06 7.76 -10.14
C GLY A 300 25.85 7.93 -11.05
N ARG A 301 25.82 7.24 -12.21
CA ARG A 301 24.70 7.28 -13.17
C ARG A 301 23.92 5.98 -13.27
N MET A 302 24.48 4.89 -12.74
CA MET A 302 23.89 3.55 -12.80
C MET A 302 22.51 3.41 -12.13
N LEU A 303 22.10 4.36 -11.29
CA LEU A 303 20.81 4.33 -10.58
C LEU A 303 19.75 5.24 -11.22
N GLU A 304 20.08 5.90 -12.33
CA GLU A 304 19.14 6.75 -13.06
C GLU A 304 17.94 5.96 -13.57
N ASP A 305 16.81 6.66 -13.71
CA ASP A 305 15.55 6.08 -14.16
C ASP A 305 15.67 5.29 -15.48
N GLY A 306 16.40 5.80 -16.46
CA GLY A 306 16.59 5.13 -17.75
C GLY A 306 17.41 3.83 -17.69
N CYS A 307 17.96 3.47 -16.53
CA CYS A 307 18.82 2.29 -16.37
C CYS A 307 18.12 1.04 -15.84
N TRP A 308 16.84 1.12 -15.47
CA TRP A 308 16.08 -0.01 -14.96
C TRP A 308 16.04 -1.18 -15.94
N GLU A 309 15.69 -0.94 -17.20
CA GLU A 309 15.62 -1.97 -18.24
C GLU A 309 16.97 -2.66 -18.43
N PHE A 310 18.05 -1.87 -18.50
CA PHE A 310 19.39 -2.40 -18.69
C PHE A 310 19.78 -3.38 -17.57
N HIS A 311 19.54 -3.00 -16.31
CA HIS A 311 19.91 -3.81 -15.16
C HIS A 311 19.04 -5.05 -14.98
N VAL A 312 17.73 -4.91 -15.15
CA VAL A 312 16.81 -6.05 -15.00
C VAL A 312 16.94 -7.04 -16.16
N ASP A 313 17.12 -6.57 -17.40
CA ASP A 313 17.37 -7.43 -18.56
C ASP A 313 18.72 -8.16 -18.43
N SER A 314 19.77 -7.47 -17.95
CA SER A 314 21.07 -8.10 -17.69
C SER A 314 20.94 -9.22 -16.65
N PHE A 315 20.22 -8.96 -15.55
CA PHE A 315 19.94 -9.97 -14.53
C PHE A 315 19.16 -11.17 -15.11
N PHE A 316 18.12 -10.92 -15.91
CA PHE A 316 17.32 -11.98 -16.52
C PHE A 316 18.15 -12.84 -17.49
N ARG A 317 19.05 -12.25 -18.28
CA ARG A 317 19.97 -13.00 -19.15
C ARG A 317 20.93 -13.91 -18.38
N GLU A 318 21.38 -13.46 -17.20
CA GLU A 318 22.20 -14.27 -16.29
C GLU A 318 21.38 -15.35 -15.56
N ARG A 319 20.08 -15.10 -15.35
CA ARG A 319 19.14 -15.95 -14.58
C ARG A 319 17.87 -16.20 -15.38
N GLN A 320 17.97 -17.00 -16.44
CA GLN A 320 16.85 -17.24 -17.39
C GLN A 320 15.60 -17.85 -16.74
N ASN A 321 15.73 -18.47 -15.56
CA ASN A 321 14.61 -18.99 -14.78
C ASN A 321 13.82 -17.89 -14.03
N ALA A 322 14.31 -16.65 -13.98
CA ALA A 322 13.65 -15.52 -13.34
C ALA A 322 12.62 -14.86 -14.28
N LEU A 323 11.60 -15.60 -14.71
CA LEU A 323 10.58 -15.13 -15.67
C LEU A 323 9.92 -13.80 -15.26
N TRP A 324 9.73 -13.60 -13.96
CA TRP A 324 9.21 -12.37 -13.36
C TRP A 324 10.03 -11.11 -13.72
N ALA A 325 11.34 -11.25 -13.94
CA ALA A 325 12.21 -10.14 -14.37
C ALA A 325 11.97 -9.80 -15.85
N GLY A 326 11.79 -10.81 -16.70
CA GLY A 326 11.46 -10.62 -18.12
C GLY A 326 10.09 -9.97 -18.31
N GLU A 327 9.08 -10.41 -17.55
CA GLU A 327 7.74 -9.81 -17.54
C GLU A 327 7.77 -8.34 -17.09
N PHE A 328 8.55 -8.03 -16.05
CA PHE A 328 8.74 -6.66 -15.59
C PHE A 328 9.34 -5.77 -16.69
N VAL A 329 10.41 -6.22 -17.36
CA VAL A 329 11.04 -5.44 -18.44
C VAL A 329 10.06 -5.22 -19.60
N ARG A 330 9.23 -6.21 -19.93
CA ARG A 330 8.18 -6.06 -20.94
C ARG A 330 7.18 -4.97 -20.55
N LYS A 331 6.60 -5.04 -19.33
CA LYS A 331 5.66 -4.01 -18.83
C LYS A 331 6.31 -2.62 -18.82
N LEU A 332 7.56 -2.52 -18.36
CA LEU A 332 8.27 -1.24 -18.29
C LEU A 332 8.48 -0.62 -19.68
N LYS A 333 8.85 -1.43 -20.68
CA LYS A 333 8.99 -0.98 -22.07
C LYS A 333 7.66 -0.52 -22.67
N GLU A 334 6.58 -1.26 -22.42
CA GLU A 334 5.23 -0.88 -22.85
C GLU A 334 4.86 0.49 -22.28
N ARG A 335 5.07 0.71 -20.97
CA ARG A 335 4.81 2.01 -20.33
C ARG A 335 5.63 3.16 -20.91
N ARG A 336 6.92 2.96 -21.16
CA ARG A 336 7.73 4.03 -21.81
C ARG A 336 7.29 4.30 -23.25
N ALA A 337 6.92 3.27 -24.01
CA ALA A 337 6.45 3.43 -25.38
C ALA A 337 5.11 4.19 -25.45
N GLU A 338 4.21 3.94 -24.52
CA GLU A 338 2.93 4.68 -24.37
C GLU A 338 3.13 6.17 -24.12
N TRP A 339 4.26 6.58 -23.54
CA TRP A 339 4.51 7.96 -23.10
C TRP A 339 5.38 8.77 -24.07
N GLY A 340 5.92 8.13 -25.12
CA GLY A 340 6.79 8.76 -26.11
C GLY A 340 8.16 9.16 -25.57
N ASP A 341 9.13 9.44 -26.46
CA ASP A 341 10.46 9.99 -26.13
C ASP A 341 10.36 11.47 -25.68
N SER A 342 9.51 11.75 -24.69
CA SER A 342 9.16 13.09 -24.25
C SER A 342 10.29 13.73 -23.42
N ILE A 343 11.33 14.13 -24.16
CA ILE A 343 12.13 15.31 -23.84
C ILE A 343 11.33 16.58 -24.23
N ARG A 344 10.31 16.48 -25.09
CA ARG A 344 9.58 17.62 -25.66
C ARG A 344 8.39 18.16 -24.85
N ASP A 345 7.80 17.41 -23.91
CA ASP A 345 6.73 17.96 -23.04
C ASP A 345 7.29 18.60 -21.75
N ARG A 346 8.60 18.91 -21.70
CA ARG A 346 9.30 19.36 -20.49
C ARG A 346 9.47 20.89 -20.36
N GLU A 347 8.91 21.68 -21.30
CA GLU A 347 8.98 23.15 -21.27
C GLU A 347 7.64 23.84 -21.63
N LEU A 348 6.49 23.26 -21.25
CA LEU A 348 5.20 23.98 -21.30
C LEU A 348 4.50 23.97 -19.96
#